data_AF-A0A2V9UWF7-F1
#
_entry.id   AF-A0A2V9UWF7-F1
#
_cell.length_a   1.000
_cell.length_b   1.000
_cell.length_c   1.000
_cell.angle_alpha   90.00
_cell.angle_beta   90.00
_cell.angle_gamma   90.00
#
_symmetry.space_group_name_H-M   'P 1'
#
loop_
_entity.id
_entity.type
_entity.pdbx_description
1 polymer ?
#
loop_
_entity_poly.entity_id
_entity_poly.type
_entity_poly.pdbx_seq_one_letter_code
_entity_poly.pdbx_strand_id
1 'polypeptide(L)'
;MSTKDAVTIASRALAVYLLFWFLSDLTYLPSHPFSVWHHENSLGSAMVTTYWRDSERLSLAFHLLRMLLLFFAVQWFYRSGPKVQVYFLASTEGE
;
A
#
# COMPACT_ATOMS: atom_id res chain seq x y z
N MET A 1 -24.71 9.53 -19.27
CA MET A 1 -23.30 9.43 -18.81
C MET A 1 -22.61 8.40 -19.69
N SER A 2 -21.48 8.73 -20.32
CA SER A 2 -20.78 7.77 -21.17
C SER A 2 -20.12 6.69 -20.30
N THR A 3 -20.07 5.44 -20.75
CA THR A 3 -19.35 4.34 -20.08
C THR A 3 -17.89 4.72 -19.80
N LYS A 4 -17.29 5.52 -20.68
CA LYS A 4 -15.92 6.06 -20.54
C LYS A 4 -15.77 6.99 -19.33
N ASP A 5 -16.79 7.83 -19.07
CA ASP A 5 -16.80 8.74 -17.94
C ASP A 5 -16.94 7.95 -16.63
N ALA A 6 -17.82 6.94 -16.63
CA ALA A 6 -18.03 6.06 -15.48
C ALA A 6 -16.75 5.29 -15.10
N VAL A 7 -16.03 4.71 -16.08
CA VAL A 7 -14.76 4.00 -15.85
C VAL A 7 -13.68 4.95 -15.32
N THR A 8 -13.60 6.17 -15.85
CA THR A 8 -12.61 7.16 -15.39
C THR A 8 -12.89 7.61 -13.96
N ILE A 9 -14.16 7.83 -13.61
CA ILE A 9 -14.57 8.17 -12.24
C ILE A 9 -14.27 7.01 -11.29
N ALA A 10 -14.59 5.77 -11.67
CA ALA A 10 -14.32 4.59 -10.85
C ALA A 10 -12.82 4.39 -10.61
N SER A 11 -11.98 4.50 -11.65
CA SER A 11 -10.51 4.40 -11.52
C SER A 11 -9.95 5.46 -10.58
N ARG A 12 -10.43 6.71 -10.67
CA ARG A 12 -9.99 7.80 -9.79
C ARG A 12 -10.47 7.61 -8.36
N ALA A 13 -11.70 7.16 -8.15
CA ALA A 13 -12.22 6.84 -6.82
C ALA A 13 -11.39 5.73 -6.15
N LEU A 14 -11.01 4.71 -6.92
CA LEU A 14 -10.17 3.62 -6.45
C LEU A 14 -8.74 4.10 -6.12
N ALA A 15 -8.18 5.01 -6.92
CA ALA A 15 -6.91 5.65 -6.60
C ALA A 15 -6.97 6.44 -5.27
N VAL A 16 -8.04 7.20 -5.03
CA VAL A 16 -8.25 7.93 -3.77
C VAL A 16 -8.40 6.96 -2.59
N TYR A 17 -9.17 5.89 -2.76
CA TYR A 17 -9.33 4.84 -1.74
C TYR A 17 -7.98 4.21 -1.35
N LEU A 18 -7.16 3.85 -2.33
CA LEU A 18 -5.82 3.30 -2.08
C LEU A 18 -4.87 4.32 -1.43
N LEU A 19 -5.01 5.61 -1.78
CA LEU A 19 -4.25 6.69 -1.14
C LEU A 19 -4.62 6.84 0.34
N PHE A 20 -5.89 6.71 0.70
CA PHE A 20 -6.32 6.69 2.11
C PHE A 20 -5.69 5.54 2.89
N TRP A 21 -5.64 4.34 2.31
CA TRP A 21 -4.96 3.20 2.94
C TRP A 21 -3.45 3.44 3.11
N PHE A 22 -2.80 4.01 2.11
CA PHE A 22 -1.38 4.38 2.20
C PHE A 22 -1.13 5.41 3.32
N LEU A 23 -1.96 6.46 3.40
CA LEU A 23 -1.84 7.49 4.44
C LEU A 23 -2.13 6.93 5.83
N SER A 24 -3.12 6.02 5.95
CA SER A 24 -3.40 5.30 7.19
C SER A 24 -2.16 4.53 7.64
N ASP A 25 -1.57 3.70 6.76
CA ASP A 25 -0.35 2.96 7.09
C ASP A 25 0.80 3.93 7.47
N LEU A 26 0.88 5.10 6.83
CA LEU A 26 1.92 6.11 7.11
C LEU A 26 1.80 6.69 8.52
N THR A 27 0.59 6.83 9.05
CA THR A 27 0.38 7.29 10.43
C THR A 27 0.83 6.27 11.49
N TYR A 28 0.88 4.98 11.15
CA TYR A 28 1.40 3.93 12.04
C TYR A 28 2.92 3.75 11.94
N LEU A 29 3.52 4.26 10.86
CA LEU A 29 4.96 4.14 10.61
C LEU A 29 5.88 4.71 11.70
N PRO A 30 5.54 5.76 12.49
CA PRO A 30 6.38 6.24 13.59
C PRO A 30 6.50 5.25 14.76
N SER A 31 5.51 4.37 14.95
CA SER A 31 5.45 3.47 16.10
C SER A 31 6.45 2.31 16.01
N HIS A 32 6.70 1.80 14.80
CA HIS A 32 7.60 0.69 14.56
C HIS A 32 9.11 1.00 14.75
N PRO A 33 9.68 2.10 14.21
CA PRO A 33 11.08 2.45 14.43
C PRO A 33 11.35 2.84 15.89
N PHE A 34 10.36 3.41 16.59
CA PHE A 34 10.45 3.64 18.03
C PHE A 34 10.52 2.32 18.82
N SER A 35 9.71 1.32 18.46
CA SER A 35 9.73 -0.01 19.08
C SER A 35 11.04 -0.78 18.80
N VAL A 36 11.57 -0.70 17.58
CA VAL A 36 12.85 -1.31 17.19
C VAL A 36 14.01 -0.64 17.93
N TRP A 37 14.05 0.69 17.98
CA TRP A 37 15.05 1.44 18.74
C TRP A 37 15.01 1.14 20.24
N HIS A 38 13.80 1.02 20.81
CA HIS A 38 13.60 0.63 22.20
C HIS A 38 14.15 -0.78 22.48
N HIS A 39 13.86 -1.76 21.60
CA HIS A 39 14.32 -3.14 21.78
C HIS A 39 15.83 -3.34 21.52
N GLU A 40 16.44 -2.55 20.63
CA GLU A 40 17.90 -2.58 20.42
C GLU A 40 18.68 -1.95 21.57
N ASN A 41 18.12 -0.96 22.26
CA ASN A 41 18.76 -0.33 23.42
C ASN A 41 18.44 -1.00 24.76
N SER A 42 17.43 -1.88 24.83
CA SER A 42 17.20 -2.71 26.01
C SER A 42 18.26 -3.82 26.08
N LEU A 43 19.27 -3.58 26.91
CA LEU A 43 20.36 -4.49 27.29
C LEU A 43 19.80 -5.82 27.84
N GLY A 44 19.57 -6.81 26.98
CA GLY A 44 19.14 -8.14 27.40
C GLY A 44 19.12 -9.15 26.27
N SER A 45 20.16 -9.97 26.17
CA SER A 45 20.29 -11.11 25.23
C SER A 45 19.46 -12.31 25.70
N ALA A 46 18.15 -12.15 25.83
CA ALA A 46 17.23 -13.26 26.08
C ALA A 46 16.65 -13.74 24.74
N MET A 47 16.49 -15.05 24.56
CA MET A 47 15.92 -15.64 23.34
C MET A 47 14.56 -15.01 22.95
N VAL A 48 13.80 -14.56 23.96
CA VAL A 48 12.52 -13.86 23.82
C VAL A 48 12.68 -12.47 23.19
N THR A 49 13.68 -11.68 23.60
CA THR A 49 13.89 -10.31 23.06
C THR A 49 14.33 -10.34 21.60
N THR A 50 15.13 -11.36 21.21
CA THR A 50 15.52 -11.58 19.82
C THR A 50 14.32 -11.92 18.93
N TYR A 51 13.41 -12.78 19.39
CA TYR A 51 12.19 -13.14 18.66
C TYR A 51 11.28 -11.91 18.41
N TRP A 52 11.03 -11.10 19.44
CA TRP A 52 10.23 -9.88 19.29
C TRP A 52 10.88 -8.88 18.35
N ARG A 53 12.20 -8.70 18.43
CA ARG A 53 12.94 -7.82 17.52
C ARG A 53 12.82 -8.26 16.06
N ASP A 54 12.99 -9.55 15.77
CA ASP A 54 12.92 -10.06 14.40
C ASP A 54 11.48 -10.07 13.86
N SER A 55 10.49 -10.30 14.72
CA SER A 55 9.07 -10.17 14.38
C SER A 55 8.69 -8.72 14.01
N GLU A 56 9.14 -7.74 14.80
CA GLU A 56 8.92 -6.32 14.51
C GLU A 56 9.62 -5.88 13.21
N ARG A 57 10.85 -6.36 12.96
CA ARG A 57 11.56 -6.10 11.70
C ARG A 57 10.81 -6.67 10.49
N LEU A 58 10.29 -7.90 10.59
CA LEU A 58 9.51 -8.52 9.53
C LEU A 58 8.20 -7.76 9.29
N SER A 59 7.50 -7.37 10.36
CA SER A 59 6.28 -6.57 10.29
C SER A 59 6.54 -5.22 9.61
N LEU A 60 7.62 -4.54 9.98
CA LEU A 60 8.04 -3.28 9.38
C LEU A 60 8.35 -3.45 7.89
N ALA A 61 9.06 -4.51 7.50
CA ALA A 61 9.35 -4.81 6.10
C ALA A 61 8.07 -5.06 5.27
N PHE A 62 7.10 -5.81 5.81
CA PHE A 62 5.81 -6.03 5.16
C PHE A 62 5.00 -4.74 5.03
N HIS A 63 4.99 -3.87 6.05
CA HIS A 63 4.32 -2.57 5.98
C HIS A 63 4.95 -1.67 4.92
N LEU A 64 6.28 -1.60 4.84
CA LEU A 64 6.98 -0.85 3.79
C LEU A 64 6.68 -1.41 2.40
N LEU A 65 6.70 -2.73 2.23
CA LEU A 65 6.36 -3.36 0.95
C LEU A 65 4.91 -3.05 0.55
N ARG A 66 3.96 -3.15 1.50
CA ARG A 66 2.56 -2.80 1.28
C ARG A 66 2.40 -1.34 0.87
N MET A 67 3.09 -0.42 1.54
CA MET A 67 3.10 1.00 1.18
C MET A 67 3.62 1.24 -0.24
N LEU A 68 4.71 0.60 -0.63
CA LEU A 68 5.25 0.70 -1.98
C LEU A 68 4.23 0.20 -3.01
N LEU A 69 3.64 -0.98 -2.78
CA LEU A 69 2.61 -1.55 -3.65
C LEU A 69 1.38 -0.63 -3.76
N LEU A 70 0.91 -0.06 -2.64
CA LEU A 70 -0.20 0.90 -2.63
C LEU A 70 0.17 2.16 -3.41
N PHE A 71 1.37 2.70 -3.21
CA PHE A 71 1.83 3.88 -3.95
C PHE A 71 1.88 3.62 -5.47
N PHE A 72 2.44 2.49 -5.89
CA PHE A 72 2.45 2.10 -7.30
C PHE A 72 1.03 1.90 -7.84
N ALA A 73 0.14 1.27 -7.08
CA ALA A 73 -1.26 1.09 -7.46
C ALA A 73 -1.99 2.43 -7.61
N VAL A 74 -1.82 3.38 -6.68
CA VAL A 74 -2.37 4.75 -6.78
C VAL A 74 -1.87 5.44 -8.05
N GLN A 75 -0.56 5.43 -8.30
CA GLN A 75 0.03 6.01 -9.51
C GLN A 75 -0.52 5.34 -10.77
N TRP A 76 -0.69 4.02 -10.74
CA TRP A 76 -1.25 3.26 -11.84
C TRP A 76 -2.70 3.67 -12.11
N PHE A 77 -3.59 3.63 -11.12
CA PHE A 77 -5.01 3.99 -11.29
C PHE A 77 -5.22 5.49 -11.59
N TYR A 78 -4.33 6.35 -11.12
CA TYR A 78 -4.38 7.78 -11.40
C TYR A 78 -3.89 8.14 -12.81
N ARG A 79 -2.75 7.58 -13.25
CA ARG A 79 -2.17 7.86 -14.59
C ARG A 79 -2.76 7.02 -15.71
N SER A 80 -3.24 5.82 -15.43
CA SER A 80 -3.66 4.87 -16.46
C SER A 80 -5.09 5.10 -16.96
N GLY A 81 -5.73 6.25 -16.68
CA GLY A 81 -7.07 6.58 -17.22
C GLY A 81 -7.29 6.20 -18.70
N PRO A 82 -6.33 6.44 -19.63
CA PRO A 82 -6.43 6.00 -21.03
C PRO A 82 -6.06 4.53 -21.29
N LYS A 83 -5.17 3.92 -20.49
CA LYS A 83 -4.72 2.53 -20.68
C LYS A 83 -5.64 1.51 -20.02
N VAL A 84 -6.26 1.87 -18.88
CA VAL A 84 -7.32 1.14 -18.21
C VAL A 84 -8.55 1.06 -19.11
N GLN A 85 -8.83 2.11 -19.90
CA GLN A 85 -9.87 2.05 -20.93
C GLN A 85 -9.63 0.89 -21.91
N VAL A 86 -8.39 0.61 -22.32
CA VAL A 86 -8.10 -0.54 -23.20
C VAL A 86 -8.39 -1.85 -22.47
N TYR A 87 -7.97 -2.02 -21.22
CA TYR A 87 -8.23 -3.28 -20.48
C TYR A 87 -9.71 -3.50 -20.12
N PHE A 88 -10.47 -2.44 -19.83
CA PHE A 88 -11.87 -2.53 -19.43
C PHE A 88 -12.87 -2.43 -20.60
N LEU A 89 -12.49 -1.83 -21.73
CA LEU A 89 -13.34 -1.76 -22.94
C LEU A 89 -12.99 -2.81 -23.98
N ALA A 90 -11.77 -3.37 -24.01
CA ALA A 90 -11.42 -4.46 -24.94
C ALA A 90 -12.24 -5.74 -24.69
N SER A 91 -12.87 -5.89 -23.53
CA SER A 91 -13.80 -6.99 -23.24
C SER A 91 -15.19 -6.83 -23.87
N THR A 92 -15.46 -5.73 -24.59
CA THR A 92 -16.80 -5.43 -25.15
C THR A 92 -16.90 -5.53 -26.68
N GLU A 93 -15.80 -5.80 -27.39
CA GLU A 93 -15.78 -5.96 -28.86
C GLU A 93 -15.59 -7.42 -29.31
N GLY A 94 -15.87 -8.37 -28.43
CA GLY A 94 -15.75 -9.81 -28.69
C GLY A 94 -17.09 -10.56 -28.62
N GLU A 95 -18.11 -10.09 -29.34
CA GLU A 95 -19.29 -10.88 -29.77
C GLU A 95 -19.68 -10.50 -31.19
#